data_AF-A0A0E0EVG3-F1
#
_entry.id   AF-A0A0E0EVG3-F1
#
_cell.length_a   1.000
_cell.length_b   1.000
_cell.length_c   1.000
_cell.angle_alpha   90.00
_cell.angle_beta   90.00
_cell.angle_gamma   90.00
#
_symmetry.space_group_name_H-M   'P 1'
#
loop_
_entity.id
_entity.type
_entity.pdbx_description
1 polymer ?
#
loop_
_entity_poly.entity_id
_entity_poly.type
_entity_poly.pdbx_seq_one_letter_code
_entity_poly.pdbx_strand_id
1 'polypeptide(L)'
;MPVKSSASFRLTALPVVVVAQMLAAAVLTLTLVWVLHFRGGVSWSWHRSSTPQLVYTAHPLFMWLVGFVYFVFPGAVMTMRADYAPWHILLGIVIFLMAVCTAETGLARFIFPFHAYPSEAFVVNFTGLAILMFGVAVVVAVILPSRY
;
A
#
# COMPACT_ATOMS: atom_id res chain seq x y z
N MET A 1 46.38 11.42 -25.45
CA MET A 1 45.08 10.96 -26.01
C MET A 1 43.97 11.57 -25.15
N PRO A 2 43.01 12.35 -25.69
CA PRO A 2 41.95 12.92 -24.87
C PRO A 2 40.83 11.89 -24.64
N VAL A 3 40.40 11.76 -23.40
CA VAL A 3 39.34 10.85 -22.96
C VAL A 3 37.98 11.36 -23.44
N LYS A 4 37.23 10.48 -24.12
CA LYS A 4 35.88 10.76 -24.64
C LYS A 4 34.94 11.10 -23.48
N SER A 5 34.41 12.31 -23.48
CA SER A 5 33.38 12.80 -22.56
C SER A 5 32.16 11.87 -22.61
N SER A 6 31.88 11.18 -21.51
CA SER A 6 30.65 10.41 -21.32
C SER A 6 29.50 11.39 -21.12
N ALA A 7 28.65 11.52 -22.15
CA ALA A 7 27.42 12.30 -22.09
C ALA A 7 26.59 11.86 -20.88
N SER A 8 26.48 12.75 -19.89
CA SER A 8 25.60 12.54 -18.75
C SER A 8 24.16 12.65 -19.23
N PHE A 9 23.51 11.51 -19.43
CA PHE A 9 22.06 11.45 -19.61
C PHE A 9 21.40 11.79 -18.27
N ARG A 10 21.41 13.08 -17.93
CA ARG A 10 20.56 13.66 -16.90
C ARG A 10 19.18 13.78 -17.51
N LEU A 11 18.42 12.68 -17.56
CA LEU A 11 16.96 12.82 -17.59
C LEU A 11 16.61 13.56 -16.31
N THR A 12 16.34 14.85 -16.46
CA THR A 12 15.75 15.67 -15.41
C THR A 12 14.55 14.87 -14.92
N ALA A 13 14.53 14.47 -13.64
CA ALA A 13 13.43 13.67 -13.09
C ALA A 13 12.09 14.44 -13.08
N LEU A 14 12.12 15.73 -13.46
CA LEU A 14 11.00 16.66 -13.51
C LEU A 14 9.79 16.13 -14.29
N PRO A 15 9.88 15.70 -15.57
CA PRO A 15 8.77 15.09 -16.30
C PRO A 15 8.12 13.91 -15.57
N VAL A 16 8.90 13.01 -14.98
CA VAL A 16 8.37 11.85 -14.25
C VAL A 16 7.61 12.29 -13.00
N VAL A 17 8.15 13.27 -12.28
CA VAL A 17 7.51 13.86 -11.09
C VAL A 17 6.20 14.58 -11.45
N VAL A 18 6.18 15.34 -12.55
CA VAL A 18 4.97 16.04 -13.02
C VAL A 18 3.88 15.03 -13.42
N VAL A 19 4.23 13.96 -14.12
CA VAL A 19 3.26 12.90 -14.46
C VAL A 19 2.72 12.23 -13.20
N ALA A 20 3.57 11.91 -12.22
CA ALA A 20 3.14 11.34 -10.94
C ALA A 20 2.21 12.29 -10.17
N GLN A 21 2.48 13.60 -10.20
CA GLN A 21 1.63 14.63 -9.61
C GLN A 21 0.24 14.69 -10.26
N MET A 22 0.18 14.61 -11.58
CA MET A 22 -1.08 14.62 -12.31
C MET A 22 -1.92 13.36 -12.02
N LEU A 23 -1.28 12.19 -11.99
CA LEU A 23 -1.96 10.93 -11.65
C LEU A 23 -2.46 10.94 -10.21
N ALA A 24 -1.66 11.45 -9.27
CA ALA A 24 -2.07 11.62 -7.89
C ALA A 24 -3.30 12.55 -7.79
N ALA A 25 -3.25 13.73 -8.41
CA ALA A 25 -4.38 14.65 -8.42
C ALA A 25 -5.66 14.02 -8.99
N ALA A 26 -5.56 13.21 -10.05
CA ALA A 26 -6.71 12.49 -10.62
C ALA A 26 -7.29 11.43 -9.67
N VAL A 27 -6.44 10.68 -8.95
CA VAL A 27 -6.92 9.71 -7.95
C VAL A 27 -7.61 10.42 -6.79
N LEU A 28 -7.10 11.56 -6.33
CA LEU A 28 -7.74 12.37 -5.30
C LEU A 28 -9.13 12.83 -5.72
N THR A 29 -9.27 13.40 -6.92
CA THR A 29 -10.56 13.92 -7.39
C THR A 29 -11.59 12.81 -7.55
N LEU A 30 -11.20 11.67 -8.11
CA LEU A 30 -12.08 10.49 -8.23
C LEU A 30 -12.52 9.98 -6.86
N THR A 31 -11.60 9.92 -5.88
CA THR A 31 -11.92 9.49 -4.52
C THR A 31 -12.85 10.50 -3.83
N LEU A 32 -12.64 11.80 -4.02
CA LEU A 32 -13.52 12.84 -3.49
C LEU A 32 -14.94 12.74 -4.06
N VAL A 33 -15.04 12.59 -5.39
CA VAL A 33 -16.32 12.38 -6.07
C VAL A 33 -17.01 11.13 -5.55
N TRP A 34 -16.27 10.04 -5.40
CA TRP A 34 -16.80 8.81 -4.84
C TRP A 34 -17.39 8.99 -3.43
N VAL A 35 -16.67 9.68 -2.55
CA VAL A 35 -17.10 9.94 -1.17
C VAL A 35 -18.32 10.88 -1.12
N LEU A 36 -18.29 11.98 -1.87
CA LEU A 36 -19.33 13.02 -1.82
C LEU A 36 -20.60 12.61 -2.58
N HIS A 37 -20.46 12.00 -3.75
CA HIS A 37 -21.58 11.66 -4.62
C HIS A 37 -22.20 10.30 -4.28
N PHE A 38 -21.39 9.27 -3.97
CA PHE A 38 -21.89 7.91 -3.79
C PHE A 38 -21.97 7.46 -2.33
N ARG A 39 -21.16 8.01 -1.42
CA ARG A 39 -21.15 7.61 0.01
C ARG A 39 -21.89 8.56 0.96
N GLY A 40 -22.55 9.59 0.43
CA GLY A 40 -23.39 10.48 1.21
C GLY A 40 -22.64 11.54 2.04
N GLY A 41 -21.36 11.79 1.73
CA GLY A 41 -20.57 12.89 2.31
C GLY A 41 -19.60 12.47 3.43
N VAL A 42 -19.06 13.47 4.13
CA VAL A 42 -18.14 13.31 5.28
C VAL A 42 -18.78 13.99 6.48
N SER A 43 -19.13 13.24 7.53
CA SER A 43 -19.68 13.81 8.78
C SER A 43 -18.70 13.63 9.94
N TRP A 44 -18.44 14.72 10.67
CA TRP A 44 -17.58 14.78 11.87
C TRP A 44 -18.41 14.94 13.17
N SER A 45 -19.63 14.40 13.22
CA SER A 45 -20.43 14.47 14.45
C SER A 45 -19.98 13.40 15.46
N TRP A 46 -19.13 13.80 16.40
CA TRP A 46 -18.64 12.93 17.48
C TRP A 46 -19.74 12.53 18.48
N HIS A 47 -20.85 13.27 18.52
CA HIS A 47 -21.98 13.02 19.41
C HIS A 47 -23.14 12.37 18.64
N ARG A 48 -23.37 11.07 18.89
CA ARG A 48 -24.56 10.29 18.51
C ARG A 48 -24.85 10.25 16.99
N SER A 49 -24.17 9.37 16.26
CA SER A 49 -24.60 8.95 14.92
C SER A 49 -24.57 7.43 14.77
N SER A 50 -25.70 6.86 14.36
CA SER A 50 -25.94 5.42 14.16
C SER A 50 -25.37 4.88 12.82
N THR A 51 -24.40 5.57 12.21
CA THR A 51 -23.83 5.21 10.90
C THR A 51 -22.30 5.11 10.94
N PRO A 52 -21.73 3.96 11.36
CA PRO A 52 -20.27 3.76 11.43
C PRO A 52 -19.56 3.92 10.08
N GLN A 53 -20.30 3.86 8.98
CA GLN A 53 -19.77 3.88 7.61
C GLN A 53 -19.06 5.20 7.23
N LEU A 54 -19.48 6.35 7.79
CA LEU A 54 -18.96 7.67 7.38
C LEU A 54 -17.56 7.95 7.95
N VAL A 55 -17.24 7.46 9.15
CA VAL A 55 -15.91 7.64 9.76
C VAL A 55 -14.85 6.80 9.04
N TYR A 56 -15.17 5.55 8.68
CA TYR A 56 -14.26 4.71 7.88
C TYR A 56 -14.01 5.23 6.46
N THR A 57 -14.94 6.02 5.92
CA THR A 57 -14.78 6.63 4.58
C THR A 57 -13.76 7.77 4.57
N ALA A 58 -13.55 8.45 5.70
CA ALA A 58 -12.55 9.51 5.84
C ALA A 58 -11.11 8.97 5.97
N HIS A 59 -10.95 7.74 6.49
CA HIS A 59 -9.66 7.09 6.68
C HIS A 59 -8.80 6.99 5.41
N PRO A 60 -9.31 6.48 4.26
CA PRO A 60 -8.52 6.42 3.02
C PRO A 60 -8.15 7.81 2.47
N LEU A 61 -9.00 8.83 2.64
CA LEU A 61 -8.68 10.21 2.23
C LEU A 61 -7.52 10.78 3.04
N PHE A 62 -7.50 10.53 4.36
CA PHE A 62 -6.42 10.97 5.24
C PHE A 62 -5.10 10.27 4.93
N MET A 63 -5.13 8.95 4.74
CA MET A 63 -3.94 8.17 4.35
C MET A 63 -3.35 8.68 3.02
N TRP A 64 -4.22 9.03 2.07
CA TRP A 64 -3.81 9.57 0.78
C TRP A 64 -3.19 10.97 0.89
N LEU A 65 -3.78 11.85 1.69
CA LEU A 65 -3.27 13.21 1.92
C LEU A 65 -1.88 13.20 2.57
N VAL A 66 -1.68 12.33 3.56
CA VAL A 66 -0.37 12.14 4.22
C VAL A 66 0.67 11.63 3.21
N GLY A 67 0.32 10.64 2.39
CA GLY A 67 1.21 10.14 1.34
C GLY A 67 1.57 11.21 0.30
N PHE A 68 0.61 12.03 -0.13
CA PHE A 68 0.84 13.10 -1.08
C PHE A 68 1.82 14.16 -0.54
N VAL A 69 1.59 14.64 0.68
CA VAL A 69 2.46 15.67 1.30
C VAL A 69 3.89 15.15 1.48
N TYR A 70 4.06 13.88 1.88
CA TYR A 70 5.39 13.34 2.17
C TYR A 70 6.22 12.99 0.93
N PHE A 71 5.58 12.46 -0.11
CA PHE A 71 6.30 11.92 -1.26
C PHE A 71 6.36 12.87 -2.46
N VAL A 72 5.42 13.81 -2.57
CA VAL A 72 5.26 14.66 -3.76
C VAL A 72 5.76 16.08 -3.52
N PHE A 73 5.77 16.58 -2.27
CA PHE A 73 6.26 17.91 -1.96
C PHE A 73 7.81 17.91 -1.97
N PRO A 74 8.46 18.72 -2.84
CA PRO A 74 9.92 18.71 -3.02
C PRO A 74 10.71 19.20 -1.80
N GLY A 75 10.00 19.66 -0.74
CA GLY A 75 10.57 20.13 0.52
C GLY A 75 10.77 19.04 1.60
N ALA A 76 10.44 17.78 1.32
CA ALA A 76 10.82 16.65 2.18
C ALA A 76 12.34 16.42 2.09
N VAL A 77 13.08 17.26 2.81
CA VAL A 77 14.54 17.24 2.96
C VAL A 77 15.08 15.81 3.14
N MET A 78 16.27 15.53 2.59
CA MET A 78 16.94 14.21 2.71
C MET A 78 17.01 13.69 4.16
N THR A 79 17.03 14.57 5.16
CA THR A 79 16.97 14.24 6.59
C THR A 79 15.64 13.59 6.98
N MET A 80 14.49 14.06 6.47
CA MET A 80 13.19 13.43 6.73
C MET A 80 13.15 12.00 6.17
N ARG A 81 13.74 11.73 5.01
CA ARG A 81 13.73 10.36 4.44
C ARG A 81 14.49 9.36 5.30
N ALA A 82 15.59 9.76 5.93
CA ALA A 82 16.33 8.91 6.86
C ALA A 82 15.51 8.66 8.15
N ASP A 83 14.87 9.69 8.68
CA ASP A 83 14.05 9.60 9.91
C ASP A 83 12.76 8.78 9.70
N TYR A 84 12.17 8.81 8.50
CA TYR A 84 10.95 8.07 8.16
C TYR A 84 11.19 6.68 7.57
N ALA A 85 12.42 6.35 7.14
CA ALA A 85 12.77 5.02 6.67
C ALA A 85 12.31 3.89 7.63
N PRO A 86 12.55 3.95 8.96
CA PRO A 86 12.07 2.90 9.87
C PRO A 86 10.54 2.77 9.90
N TRP A 87 9.83 3.91 9.83
CA TRP A 87 8.36 3.92 9.80
C TRP A 87 7.81 3.35 8.49
N HIS A 88 8.44 3.65 7.36
CA HIS A 88 8.05 3.13 6.06
C HIS A 88 8.26 1.60 5.98
N ILE A 89 9.39 1.10 6.48
CA ILE A 89 9.67 -0.34 6.54
C ILE A 89 8.64 -1.04 7.42
N LEU A 90 8.34 -0.49 8.61
CA LEU A 90 7.33 -1.03 9.51
C LEU A 90 5.95 -1.11 8.85
N LEU A 91 5.48 -0.01 8.25
CA LEU A 91 4.19 0.03 7.57
C LEU A 91 4.14 -0.94 6.38
N GLY A 92 5.24 -1.07 5.64
CA GLY A 92 5.37 -2.04 4.55
C GLY A 92 5.19 -3.48 5.04
N ILE A 93 5.85 -3.85 6.15
CA ILE A 93 5.71 -5.18 6.77
C ILE A 93 4.27 -5.41 7.23
N VAL A 94 3.64 -4.42 7.89
CA VAL A 94 2.26 -4.54 8.38
C VAL A 94 1.28 -4.76 7.23
N ILE A 95 1.36 -3.96 6.16
CA ILE A 95 0.47 -4.08 5.00
C ILE A 95 0.70 -5.42 4.28
N PHE A 96 1.95 -5.87 4.17
CA PHE A 96 2.27 -7.17 3.58
C PHE A 96 1.68 -8.34 4.38
N LEU A 97 1.82 -8.33 5.71
CA LEU A 97 1.20 -9.35 6.58
C LEU A 97 -0.33 -9.34 6.48
N MET A 98 -0.94 -8.16 6.43
CA MET A 98 -2.39 -8.03 6.21
C MET A 98 -2.83 -8.61 4.85
N ALA A 99 -2.02 -8.42 3.80
CA ALA A 99 -2.28 -9.01 2.49
C ALA A 99 -2.21 -10.54 2.53
N VAL A 100 -1.21 -11.12 3.22
CA VAL A 100 -1.11 -12.57 3.46
C VAL A 100 -2.34 -13.08 4.20
N CYS A 101 -2.73 -12.46 5.31
CA CYS A 101 -3.95 -12.83 6.05
C CYS A 101 -5.22 -12.74 5.19
N THR A 102 -5.30 -11.73 4.32
CA THR A 102 -6.44 -11.56 3.40
C THR A 102 -6.47 -12.67 2.34
N ALA A 103 -5.30 -13.08 1.83
CA ALA A 103 -5.19 -14.20 0.90
C ALA A 103 -5.62 -15.52 1.55
N GLU A 104 -5.11 -15.82 2.75
CA GLU A 104 -5.48 -17.03 3.52
C GLU A 104 -6.99 -17.07 3.83
N THR A 105 -7.56 -15.97 4.31
CA THR A 105 -9.01 -15.90 4.60
C THR A 105 -9.87 -15.99 3.34
N GLY A 106 -9.39 -15.44 2.22
CA GLY A 106 -10.01 -15.61 0.90
C GLY A 106 -9.99 -17.06 0.41
N LEU A 107 -8.86 -17.76 0.58
CA LEU A 107 -8.73 -19.19 0.23
C LEU A 107 -9.63 -20.05 1.12
N ALA A 108 -9.68 -19.77 2.42
CA ALA A 108 -10.49 -20.52 3.37
C ALA A 108 -12.00 -20.43 3.05
N ARG A 109 -12.46 -19.32 2.45
CA ARG A 109 -13.84 -19.15 1.95
C ARG A 109 -14.24 -20.20 0.90
N PHE A 110 -13.29 -20.80 0.18
CA PHE A 110 -13.59 -21.87 -0.79
C PHE A 110 -13.74 -23.25 -0.15
N ILE A 111 -13.12 -23.48 1.03
CA ILE A 111 -13.15 -24.78 1.70
C ILE A 111 -14.35 -24.90 2.66
N PHE A 112 -14.63 -23.85 3.43
CA PHE A 112 -15.69 -23.89 4.45
C PHE A 112 -17.13 -24.15 3.93
N PRO A 113 -17.53 -23.75 2.70
CA PRO A 113 -18.92 -23.92 2.29
C PRO A 113 -19.29 -25.33 1.81
N PHE A 114 -18.35 -26.14 1.27
CA PHE A 114 -18.71 -27.45 0.70
C PHE A 114 -17.54 -28.44 0.72
N HIS A 115 -17.70 -29.56 1.46
CA HIS A 115 -16.79 -30.72 1.44
C HIS A 115 -16.99 -31.62 0.20
N ALA A 116 -17.39 -31.05 -0.95
CA ALA A 116 -17.80 -31.83 -2.11
C ALA A 116 -16.62 -32.52 -2.83
N TYR A 117 -15.40 -31.95 -2.76
CA TYR A 117 -14.23 -32.48 -3.46
C TYR A 117 -12.95 -32.42 -2.59
N PRO A 118 -12.49 -33.56 -2.03
CA PRO A 118 -11.32 -33.57 -1.13
C PRO A 118 -10.01 -33.23 -1.85
N SER A 119 -9.88 -33.53 -3.14
CA SER A 119 -8.67 -33.23 -3.94
C SER A 119 -8.44 -31.73 -4.13
N GLU A 120 -9.52 -30.95 -4.34
CA GLU A 120 -9.44 -29.49 -4.48
C GLU A 120 -9.05 -28.84 -3.14
N ALA A 121 -9.58 -29.33 -2.03
CA ALA A 121 -9.20 -28.87 -0.69
C ALA A 121 -7.70 -29.07 -0.39
N PHE A 122 -7.08 -30.17 -0.84
CA PHE A 122 -5.64 -30.38 -0.69
C PHE A 122 -4.81 -29.34 -1.46
N VAL A 123 -5.20 -29.00 -2.70
CA VAL A 123 -4.51 -27.99 -3.51
C VAL A 123 -4.63 -26.60 -2.88
N VAL A 124 -5.83 -26.24 -2.41
CA VAL A 124 -6.09 -24.94 -1.75
C VAL A 124 -5.31 -24.82 -0.44
N ASN A 125 -5.31 -25.87 0.40
CA ASN A 125 -4.54 -25.90 1.65
C ASN A 125 -3.02 -25.82 1.40
N PHE A 126 -2.52 -26.54 0.40
CA PHE A 126 -1.11 -26.47 0.02
C PHE A 126 -0.73 -25.07 -0.47
N THR A 127 -1.62 -24.43 -1.24
CA THR A 127 -1.44 -23.05 -1.72
C THR A 127 -1.39 -22.06 -0.56
N GLY A 128 -2.28 -22.17 0.43
CA GLY A 128 -2.24 -21.33 1.64
C GLY A 128 -0.95 -21.52 2.44
N LEU A 129 -0.54 -22.78 2.67
CA LEU A 129 0.74 -23.05 3.33
C LEU A 129 1.94 -22.45 2.58
N ALA A 130 1.96 -22.51 1.25
CA ALA A 130 3.01 -21.92 0.43
C ALA A 130 3.03 -20.38 0.54
N ILE A 131 1.86 -19.72 0.55
CA ILE A 131 1.73 -18.26 0.74
C ILE A 131 2.21 -17.86 2.14
N LEU A 132 1.84 -18.61 3.18
CA LEU A 132 2.30 -18.36 4.54
C LEU A 132 3.82 -18.49 4.66
N MET A 133 4.40 -19.57 4.13
CA MET A 133 5.86 -19.77 4.12
C MET A 133 6.58 -18.68 3.35
N PHE A 134 6.03 -18.25 2.20
CA PHE A 134 6.56 -17.12 1.45
C PHE A 134 6.51 -15.82 2.26
N GLY A 135 5.40 -15.55 2.95
CA GLY A 135 5.25 -14.40 3.84
C GLY A 135 6.32 -14.36 4.93
N VAL A 136 6.54 -15.50 5.60
CA VAL A 136 7.60 -15.63 6.62
C VAL A 136 8.98 -15.41 6.02
N ALA A 137 9.28 -16.02 4.87
CA ALA A 137 10.58 -15.88 4.21
C ALA A 137 10.90 -14.42 3.84
N VAL A 138 9.91 -13.68 3.31
CA VAL A 138 10.05 -12.26 2.96
C VAL A 138 10.28 -11.42 4.21
N VAL A 139 9.52 -11.65 5.29
CA VAL A 139 9.69 -10.90 6.55
C VAL A 139 11.08 -11.15 7.16
N VAL A 140 11.54 -12.41 7.16
CA VAL A 140 12.89 -12.77 7.61
C VAL A 140 13.95 -12.09 6.75
N ALA A 141 13.79 -12.08 5.42
CA ALA A 141 14.72 -11.43 4.51
C ALA A 141 14.80 -9.90 4.71
N VAL A 142 13.70 -9.26 5.09
CA VAL A 142 13.66 -7.81 5.39
C VAL A 142 14.29 -7.49 6.74
N ILE A 143 14.12 -8.35 7.75
CA ILE A 143 14.65 -8.14 9.11
C ILE A 143 16.14 -8.47 9.19
N LEU A 144 16.60 -9.48 8.44
CA LEU A 144 18.01 -9.86 8.44
C LEU A 144 18.86 -8.71 7.88
N PRO A 145 19.89 -8.25 8.63
CA PRO A 145 20.76 -7.21 8.13
C PRO A 145 21.53 -7.73 6.90
N SER A 146 21.44 -6.99 5.79
CA SER A 146 22.35 -7.17 4.64
C SER A 146 23.79 -7.06 5.16
N ARG A 147 24.53 -8.16 5.13
CA ARG A 147 25.94 -8.22 5.52
C ARG A 147 26.89 -7.72 4.42
N TYR A 148 26.36 -7.00 3.44
CA TYR A 148 27.10 -6.42 2.32
C TYR A 148 26.89 -4.92 2.27
#